data_AF-A0A316QXM0-F1
#
_entry.id   AF-A0A316QXM0-F1
#
_cell.length_a   1.000
_cell.length_b   1.000
_cell.length_c   1.000
_cell.angle_alpha   90.00
_cell.angle_beta   90.00
_cell.angle_gamma   90.00
#
_symmetry.space_group_name_H-M   'P 1'
#
loop_
_entity.id
_entity.type
_entity.pdbx_description
1 polymer ?
#
loop_
_entity_poly.entity_id
_entity_poly.type
_entity_poly.pdbx_seq_one_letter_code
_entity_poly.pdbx_strand_id
1 'polypeptide(L)' 'MKGTVRDLKLKGTNVYGRLYVGGIAGNLLYGKIENCKVSGTVKGYHYINKIGAYFWDDVEEF' A
#
# COMPACT_ATOMS: atom_id res chain seq x y z
N MET A 1 11.78 8.45 11.95
CA MET A 1 11.18 7.37 12.78
C MET A 1 10.63 6.34 11.81
N LYS A 2 10.94 5.05 11.98
CA LYS A 2 10.47 3.98 11.07
C LYS A 2 9.24 3.30 11.69
N GLY A 3 8.19 3.08 10.91
CA GLY A 3 6.97 2.41 11.33
C GLY A 3 6.71 1.12 10.55
N THR A 4 6.04 0.16 11.19
CA THR A 4 5.68 -1.12 10.58
C THR A 4 4.17 -1.32 10.61
N VAL A 5 3.60 -1.65 9.46
CA VAL A 5 2.25 -2.22 9.35
C VAL A 5 2.39 -3.70 9.05
N ARG A 6 1.81 -4.55 9.88
CA ARG A 6 1.90 -6.01 9.73
C ARG A 6 0.60 -6.71 10.07
N ASP A 7 0.44 -7.90 9.47
CA ASP A 7 -0.67 -8.82 9.75
C ASP A 7 -2.07 -8.23 9.49
N LEU A 8 -2.17 -7.25 8.59
CA LEU A 8 -3.40 -6.54 8.28
C LEU A 8 -4.11 -7.10 7.04
N LYS A 9 -5.41 -7.38 7.16
CA LYS A 9 -6.26 -7.84 6.04
C LYS A 9 -7.42 -6.88 5.83
N LEU A 10 -7.37 -6.10 4.76
CA LEU A 10 -8.45 -5.20 4.36
C LEU A 10 -9.32 -5.86 3.28
N LYS A 11 -10.63 -5.92 3.51
CA LYS A 11 -11.60 -6.50 2.57
C LYS A 11 -12.59 -5.44 2.09
N GLY A 12 -12.90 -5.46 0.80
CA GLY A 12 -13.87 -4.52 0.21
C GLY A 12 -13.39 -3.06 0.22
N THR A 13 -12.09 -2.83 0.28
CA THR A 13 -11.50 -1.48 0.33
C THR A 13 -11.70 -0.79 -1.00
N ASN A 14 -12.16 0.46 -0.97
CA ASN A 14 -12.44 1.23 -2.18
C ASN A 14 -11.70 2.57 -2.11
N VAL A 15 -10.50 2.62 -2.70
CA VAL A 15 -9.59 3.77 -2.61
C VAL A 15 -9.45 4.43 -3.97
N TYR A 16 -9.66 5.75 -4.00
CA TYR A 16 -9.56 6.57 -5.20
C TYR A 16 -8.72 7.80 -4.90
N GLY A 17 -7.75 8.10 -5.76
CA GLY A 17 -6.89 9.28 -5.59
C GLY A 17 -6.21 9.69 -6.89
N ARG A 18 -5.52 10.83 -6.90
CA ARG A 18 -4.81 11.30 -8.10
C ARG A 18 -3.39 10.74 -8.21
N LEU A 19 -2.61 10.86 -7.15
CA LEU A 19 -1.20 10.46 -7.07
C LEU A 19 -1.01 9.59 -5.82
N TYR A 20 -0.08 8.64 -5.88
CA TYR A 20 0.36 7.84 -4.72
C TYR A 20 -0.80 7.12 -4.03
N VAL A 21 -1.44 6.20 -4.74
CA VAL A 21 -2.65 5.53 -4.24
C VAL A 21 -2.31 4.09 -3.84
N GLY A 22 -2.39 3.82 -2.54
CA GLY A 22 -2.16 2.51 -1.95
C GLY A 22 -3.33 2.07 -1.08
N GLY A 23 -3.62 0.78 -1.07
CA GLY A 23 -4.68 0.23 -0.21
C GLY A 23 -4.36 0.31 1.29
N ILE A 24 -3.08 0.24 1.65
CA ILE A 24 -2.59 0.44 3.03
C ILE A 24 -1.88 1.78 3.15
N ALA A 25 -0.95 2.10 2.23
CA ALA A 25 -0.22 3.36 2.25
C ALA A 25 0.03 3.90 0.85
N GLY A 26 -0.34 5.16 0.60
CA GLY A 26 -0.04 5.83 -0.67
C GLY A 26 1.45 6.07 -0.90
N ASN A 27 2.19 6.37 0.17
CA ASN A 27 3.63 6.60 0.15
C ASN A 27 4.26 5.92 1.37
N LEU A 28 5.30 5.11 1.14
CA LEU A 28 6.04 4.45 2.21
C LEU A 28 7.50 4.90 2.16
N LEU A 29 7.89 5.77 3.09
CA LEU A 29 9.26 6.26 3.21
C LEU A 29 9.89 5.69 4.48
N TYR A 30 10.89 4.83 4.33
CA TYR A 30 11.64 4.18 5.41
C TYR A 30 10.75 3.36 6.39
N GLY A 31 9.64 2.80 5.93
CA GLY A 31 8.73 1.95 6.71
C GLY A 31 8.62 0.54 6.11
N LYS A 32 7.92 -0.37 6.80
CA LYS A 32 7.68 -1.74 6.33
C LYS A 32 6.19 -2.07 6.27
N ILE A 33 5.77 -2.78 5.22
CA ILE A 33 4.46 -3.42 5.12
C ILE A 33 4.71 -4.91 4.89
N GLU A 34 4.37 -5.75 5.86
CA GLU A 34 4.67 -7.19 5.82
C GLU A 34 3.43 -8.03 6.16
N ASN A 35 3.28 -9.18 5.52
CA ASN A 35 2.15 -10.10 5.71
C ASN A 35 0.76 -9.42 5.64
N CYS A 36 0.61 -8.47 4.72
CA CYS A 36 -0.62 -7.70 4.57
C CYS A 36 -1.35 -8.07 3.27
N LYS A 37 -2.69 -8.01 3.30
CA LYS A 37 -3.51 -8.30 2.12
C LYS A 37 -4.62 -7.27 1.97
N VAL A 38 -4.81 -6.78 0.74
CA VAL A 38 -5.89 -5.86 0.38
C VAL A 38 -6.74 -6.47 -0.72
N SER A 39 -8.05 -6.53 -0.50
CA SER A 39 -9.05 -6.83 -1.54
C SER A 39 -10.02 -5.67 -1.71
N GLY A 40 -10.61 -5.56 -2.90
CA GLY A 40 -11.38 -4.41 -3.36
C GLY A 40 -10.66 -3.67 -4.49
N THR A 41 -11.01 -2.40 -4.67
CA THR A 41 -10.54 -1.56 -5.79
C THR A 41 -9.64 -0.45 -5.28
N VAL A 42 -8.49 -0.30 -5.94
CA VAL A 42 -7.57 0.83 -5.73
C VAL A 42 -7.34 1.46 -7.10
N LYS A 43 -7.73 2.73 -7.27
CA LYS A 43 -7.65 3.44 -8.55
C LYS A 43 -6.99 4.80 -8.37
N GLY A 44 -6.14 5.15 -9.32
CA GLY A 44 -5.60 6.50 -9.43
C GLY A 44 -5.05 6.80 -10.82
N TYR A 45 -4.34 7.92 -10.95
CA TYR A 45 -3.75 8.33 -12.23
C TYR A 45 -2.26 8.02 -12.32
N HIS A 46 -1.49 8.24 -11.24
CA HIS A 46 -0.07 7.91 -11.19
C HIS A 46 0.30 7.20 -9.90
N TYR A 47 1.20 6.21 -10.01
CA TYR A 47 1.79 5.45 -8.91
C TYR A 47 0.72 4.79 -8.03
N ILE A 48 0.23 3.66 -8.52
CA ILE A 48 -0.89 2.92 -7.93
C ILE A 48 -0.39 1.53 -7.60
N ASN A 49 -0.62 1.08 -6.38
CA ASN A 49 -0.35 -0.29 -5.98
C ASN A 49 -1.44 -0.71 -5.00
N LYS A 50 -1.82 -1.98 -5.04
CA LYS A 50 -2.93 -2.48 -4.23
C LYS A 50 -2.62 -2.47 -2.73
N ILE A 51 -1.35 -2.59 -2.37
CA ILE A 51 -0.83 -2.58 -1.00
C ILE A 51 -0.18 -1.21 -0.71
N GLY A 52 0.85 -0.80 -1.47
CA GLY A 52 1.50 0.50 -1.28
C GLY A 52 2.23 1.06 -2.51
N ALA A 53 2.02 2.35 -2.82
CA ALA A 53 2.25 2.89 -4.17
C ALA A 53 3.70 3.32 -4.51
N TYR A 54 4.56 3.47 -3.50
CA TYR A 54 5.98 3.77 -3.71
C TYR A 54 6.81 3.13 -2.60
N PHE A 55 7.83 2.38 -3.02
CA PHE A 55 8.79 1.73 -2.17
C PHE A 55 10.17 2.25 -2.55
N TRP A 56 10.79 2.99 -1.64
CA TRP A 56 12.23 3.27 -1.70
C TRP A 56 13.01 2.28 -0.82
N ASP A 57 12.44 1.09 -0.59
CA ASP A 57 13.04 -0.02 0.18
C ASP A 57 12.38 -1.35 -0.26
N ASP A 58 13.12 -2.44 -0.18
CA ASP A 58 12.80 -3.78 -0.72
C ASP A 58 11.39 -4.29 -0.32
N VAL A 59 10.59 -4.62 -1.33
CA VAL A 59 9.30 -5.32 -1.15
C VAL A 59 9.40 -6.68 -1.80
N GLU A 60 9.36 -7.72 -0.96
CA GLU A 60 8.99 -9.06 -1.43
C GLU A 60 7.45 -9.12 -1.51
N GLU A 61 6.93 -9.07 -2.74
CA GLU A 61 5.52 -9.41 -2.98
C GLU A 61 5.35 -10.94 -2.84
N PHE A 62 4.44 -11.38 -1.96
CA PHE A 62 3.97 -12.77 -1.84
C PHE A 62 2.54 -12.92 -2.34
#